data_AF-A6T0M4-F1
#
_entry.id   AF-A6T0M4-F1
#
_cell.length_a   1.000
_cell.length_b   1.000
_cell.length_c   1.000
_cell.angle_alpha   90.00
_cell.angle_beta   90.00
_cell.angle_gamma   90.00
#
_symmetry.space_group_name_H-M   'P 1'
#
loop_
_entity.id
_entity.type
_entity.pdbx_description
1 polymer ?
#
loop_
_entity_poly.entity_id
_entity_poly.type
_entity_poly.pdbx_seq_one_letter_code
_entity_poly.pdbx_strand_id
1 'polypeptide(L)'
;MALLVMQRQHGAYYLALPEPQQRVFARDVYFAELREGGREYNDVSSSRYGSFLRSRNAIAGLVPTIDADGKAIVYDGDIIMYRGTYSYTDPGNGTTVRSPRSGFVHTNFGGNIQMLTPGGQQVFGIEGEAPPSTSGVITQGSGDIQLYARDSILLGQSRIMTTFGGDILAWSDRGDINAGRGSKTTLVYTPPKREYDQWGNVRLSSNVPSTGAGIATLAPIAEVPAGDMDLLAPLGTIDAGEAGIRVSGNVNIFALQVVNAANIKVAGEATGIPMIAAVNVGALTNASAAASSAAAAAQDVMARERNDARKNLPSIFTVRVLGFGNEDGHDDASKGKAQGAGYNPQGVVQVLGAGELNEVEMQALTQNERRSLKK
;
A
#
# COMPACT_ATOMS: atom_id res chain seq x y z
N MET A 1 4.50 -38.45 2.02
CA MET A 1 4.22 -39.30 3.19
C MET A 1 3.72 -38.52 4.40
N ALA A 2 4.24 -37.32 4.72
CA ALA A 2 3.79 -36.51 5.85
C ALA A 2 2.31 -36.06 5.78
N LEU A 3 1.81 -35.67 4.59
CA LEU A 3 0.40 -35.23 4.41
C LEU A 3 -0.62 -36.34 4.72
N LEU A 4 -0.28 -37.60 4.40
CA LEU A 4 -1.14 -38.77 4.60
C LEU A 4 -1.08 -39.28 6.05
N VAL A 5 0.04 -39.03 6.76
CA VAL A 5 0.19 -39.30 8.20
C VAL A 5 -0.50 -38.22 9.02
N MET A 6 -0.44 -36.94 8.60
CA MET A 6 -1.25 -35.86 9.19
C MET A 6 -2.75 -36.13 9.02
N GLN A 7 -3.22 -36.48 7.81
CA GLN A 7 -4.64 -36.85 7.59
C GLN A 7 -5.09 -38.01 8.48
N ARG A 8 -4.24 -39.01 8.73
CA ARG A 8 -4.57 -40.13 9.64
C ARG A 8 -4.54 -39.74 11.12
N GLN A 9 -3.59 -38.93 11.56
CA GLN A 9 -3.50 -38.47 12.96
C GLN A 9 -4.63 -37.49 13.31
N HIS A 10 -4.95 -36.55 12.41
CA HIS A 10 -6.09 -35.66 12.57
C HIS A 10 -7.42 -36.43 12.53
N GLY A 11 -7.54 -37.48 11.70
CA GLY A 11 -8.72 -38.33 11.66
C GLY A 11 -8.97 -39.11 12.96
N ALA A 12 -7.93 -39.70 13.56
CA ALA A 12 -8.05 -40.41 14.83
C ALA A 12 -8.38 -39.47 16.01
N TYR A 13 -7.76 -38.28 16.04
CA TYR A 13 -8.09 -37.24 17.01
C TYR A 13 -9.52 -36.73 16.83
N TYR A 14 -9.92 -36.44 15.60
CA TYR A 14 -11.27 -36.00 15.26
C TYR A 14 -12.34 -36.99 15.73
N LEU A 15 -12.18 -38.27 15.40
CA LEU A 15 -13.15 -39.31 15.78
C LEU A 15 -13.21 -39.56 17.30
N ALA A 16 -12.18 -39.18 18.05
CA ALA A 16 -12.15 -39.28 19.50
C ALA A 16 -12.84 -38.09 20.22
N LEU A 17 -13.11 -36.99 19.52
CA LEU A 17 -13.79 -35.83 20.10
C LEU A 17 -15.31 -36.08 20.21
N PRO A 18 -15.98 -35.52 21.23
CA PRO A 18 -17.44 -35.41 21.26
C PRO A 18 -17.97 -34.68 20.02
N GLU A 19 -19.17 -35.05 19.55
CA GLU A 19 -19.79 -34.52 18.32
C GLU A 19 -19.81 -32.97 18.24
N PRO A 20 -20.08 -32.21 19.32
CA PRO A 20 -19.99 -30.74 19.25
C PRO A 20 -18.56 -30.22 19.01
N GLN A 21 -17.55 -30.88 19.56
CA GLN A 21 -16.14 -30.50 19.41
C GLN A 21 -15.59 -30.89 18.04
N GLN A 22 -16.08 -31.99 17.46
CA GLN A 22 -15.80 -32.37 16.08
C GLN A 22 -16.16 -31.25 15.12
N ARG A 23 -17.37 -30.67 15.25
CA ARG A 23 -17.83 -29.58 14.37
C ARG A 23 -16.93 -28.34 14.44
N VAL A 24 -16.50 -27.95 15.64
CA VAL A 24 -15.59 -26.81 15.82
C VAL A 24 -14.24 -27.11 15.17
N PHE A 25 -13.66 -28.28 15.47
CA PHE A 25 -12.38 -28.70 14.90
C PHE A 25 -12.41 -28.77 13.37
N ALA A 26 -13.47 -29.31 12.77
CA ALA A 26 -13.63 -29.39 11.32
C ALA A 26 -13.62 -28.00 10.67
N ARG A 27 -14.26 -27.02 11.31
CA ARG A 27 -14.30 -25.63 10.83
C ARG A 27 -12.94 -24.94 10.96
N ASP A 28 -12.21 -25.19 12.04
CA ASP A 28 -10.87 -24.64 12.23
C ASP A 28 -9.88 -25.20 11.20
N VAL A 29 -9.93 -26.51 10.97
CA VAL A 29 -9.15 -27.16 9.90
C VAL A 29 -9.55 -26.61 8.54
N TYR A 30 -10.84 -26.45 8.28
CA TYR A 30 -11.34 -25.91 7.01
C TYR A 30 -10.72 -24.55 6.67
N PHE A 31 -10.79 -23.57 7.58
CA PHE A 31 -10.21 -22.25 7.32
C PHE A 31 -8.69 -22.26 7.28
N ALA A 32 -8.03 -23.13 8.05
CA ALA A 32 -6.59 -23.33 7.94
C ALA A 32 -6.20 -23.84 6.55
N GLU A 33 -6.91 -24.85 6.02
CA GLU A 33 -6.65 -25.39 4.68
C GLU A 33 -6.90 -24.36 3.56
N LEU A 34 -7.93 -23.50 3.71
CA LEU A 34 -8.16 -22.38 2.80
C LEU A 34 -7.00 -21.38 2.81
N ARG A 35 -6.57 -20.94 4.00
CA ARG A 35 -5.46 -20.00 4.18
C ARG A 35 -4.16 -20.55 3.58
N GLU A 36 -3.77 -21.73 4.03
CA GLU A 36 -2.50 -22.32 3.58
C GLU A 36 -2.53 -22.62 2.08
N GLY A 37 -3.66 -23.08 1.52
CA GLY A 37 -3.77 -23.27 0.07
C GLY A 37 -3.70 -21.96 -0.72
N GLY A 38 -4.17 -20.84 -0.16
CA GLY A 38 -4.01 -19.52 -0.75
C GLY A 38 -2.58 -18.99 -0.70
N ARG A 39 -1.86 -19.23 0.40
CA ARG A 39 -0.44 -18.85 0.54
C ARG A 39 0.46 -19.71 -0.35
N GLU A 40 0.21 -21.03 -0.39
CA GLU A 40 0.90 -21.98 -1.27
C GLU A 40 0.73 -21.62 -2.75
N TYR A 41 -0.41 -21.05 -3.15
CA TYR A 41 -0.65 -20.65 -4.54
C TYR A 41 0.37 -19.62 -5.03
N ASN A 42 0.68 -18.62 -4.21
CA ASN A 42 1.59 -17.52 -4.57
C ASN A 42 3.07 -17.80 -4.21
N ASP A 43 3.36 -18.86 -3.46
CA ASP A 43 4.72 -19.24 -3.08
C ASP A 43 5.42 -20.05 -4.17
N VAL A 44 6.37 -19.43 -4.87
CA VAL A 44 7.18 -20.06 -5.93
C VAL A 44 8.01 -21.26 -5.47
N SER A 45 8.29 -21.36 -4.17
CA SER A 45 9.02 -22.48 -3.57
C SER A 45 8.11 -23.66 -3.20
N SER A 46 6.79 -23.44 -3.20
CA SER A 46 5.81 -24.46 -2.88
C SER A 46 5.68 -25.50 -3.99
N SER A 47 5.59 -26.77 -3.61
CA SER A 47 5.23 -27.87 -4.51
C SER A 47 3.84 -27.72 -5.16
N ARG A 48 3.02 -26.79 -4.65
CA ARG A 48 1.66 -26.50 -5.13
C ARG A 48 1.52 -25.06 -5.66
N TYR A 49 2.63 -24.43 -6.03
CA TYR A 49 2.61 -23.14 -6.69
C TYR A 49 1.59 -23.10 -7.84
N GLY A 50 0.74 -22.08 -7.87
CA GLY A 50 -0.31 -21.93 -8.88
C GLY A 50 -1.50 -22.90 -8.76
N SER A 51 -1.66 -23.62 -7.65
CA SER A 51 -2.73 -24.63 -7.47
C SER A 51 -3.55 -24.45 -6.20
N PHE A 52 -4.87 -24.26 -6.36
CA PHE A 52 -5.84 -24.29 -5.26
C PHE A 52 -6.34 -25.69 -4.89
N LEU A 53 -5.64 -26.76 -5.29
CA LEU A 53 -6.11 -28.13 -5.05
C LEU A 53 -6.36 -28.41 -3.55
N ARG A 54 -5.51 -27.88 -2.67
CA ARG A 54 -5.67 -27.99 -1.20
C ARG A 54 -6.98 -27.36 -0.73
N SER A 55 -7.19 -26.08 -1.04
CA SER A 55 -8.39 -25.34 -0.67
C SER A 55 -9.66 -25.95 -1.29
N ARG A 56 -9.62 -26.33 -2.57
CA ARG A 56 -10.76 -26.95 -3.27
C ARG A 56 -11.16 -28.29 -2.66
N ASN A 57 -10.19 -29.09 -2.22
CA ASN A 57 -10.49 -30.35 -1.52
C ASN A 57 -11.14 -30.10 -0.15
N ALA A 58 -10.70 -29.06 0.58
CA ALA A 58 -11.33 -28.66 1.84
C ALA A 58 -12.77 -28.16 1.62
N ILE A 59 -13.02 -27.36 0.57
CA ILE A 59 -14.36 -26.92 0.15
C ILE A 59 -15.25 -28.10 -0.18
N ALA A 60 -14.78 -29.02 -1.04
CA ALA A 60 -15.55 -30.21 -1.40
C ALA A 60 -15.84 -31.11 -0.20
N GLY A 61 -14.96 -31.13 0.81
CA GLY A 61 -15.15 -31.91 2.04
C GLY A 61 -16.21 -31.34 2.99
N LEU A 62 -16.25 -30.01 3.19
CA LEU A 62 -17.22 -29.37 4.09
C LEU A 62 -18.55 -29.04 3.39
N VAL A 63 -18.50 -28.80 2.08
CA VAL A 63 -19.62 -28.37 1.24
C VAL A 63 -19.74 -29.31 0.03
N PRO A 64 -20.12 -30.58 0.23
CA PRO A 64 -20.30 -31.53 -0.87
C PRO A 64 -21.44 -31.11 -1.79
N THR A 65 -21.22 -31.16 -3.10
CA THR A 65 -22.25 -30.82 -4.10
C THR A 65 -23.15 -32.00 -4.47
N ILE A 66 -22.84 -33.20 -3.97
CA ILE A 66 -23.55 -34.45 -4.25
C ILE A 66 -23.66 -35.23 -2.93
N ASP A 67 -24.82 -35.82 -2.65
CA ASP A 67 -25.02 -36.69 -1.49
C ASP A 67 -24.54 -38.13 -1.73
N ALA A 68 -24.69 -38.98 -0.72
CA ALA A 68 -24.30 -40.39 -0.78
C ALA A 68 -25.04 -41.19 -1.86
N ASP A 69 -26.23 -40.73 -2.27
CA ASP A 69 -27.10 -41.37 -3.26
C ASP A 69 -26.89 -40.80 -4.68
N GLY A 70 -25.94 -39.88 -4.85
CA GLY A 70 -25.61 -39.28 -6.15
C GLY A 70 -26.51 -38.10 -6.53
N LYS A 71 -27.36 -37.59 -5.63
CA LYS A 71 -28.22 -36.45 -5.89
C LYS A 71 -27.51 -35.14 -5.56
N ALA A 72 -27.76 -34.12 -6.38
CA ALA A 72 -27.21 -32.79 -6.17
C ALA A 72 -27.68 -32.18 -4.84
N ILE A 73 -26.73 -31.72 -4.03
CA ILE A 73 -26.98 -30.91 -2.85
C ILE A 73 -26.93 -29.44 -3.28
N VAL A 74 -28.01 -28.72 -3.02
CA VAL A 74 -28.10 -27.28 -3.25
C VAL A 74 -27.99 -26.58 -1.91
N TYR A 75 -26.99 -25.72 -1.80
CA TYR A 75 -26.90 -24.75 -0.71
C TYR A 75 -27.47 -23.43 -1.19
N ASP A 76 -28.29 -22.82 -0.34
CA ASP A 76 -28.89 -21.51 -0.54
C ASP A 76 -28.81 -20.72 0.77
N GLY A 77 -28.94 -19.39 0.66
CA GLY A 77 -28.97 -18.47 1.78
C GLY A 77 -27.80 -17.51 1.79
N ASP A 78 -28.15 -16.22 1.86
CA ASP A 78 -27.21 -15.12 2.02
C ASP A 78 -27.11 -14.70 3.49
N ILE A 79 -25.94 -14.16 3.88
CA ILE A 79 -25.80 -13.40 5.12
C ILE A 79 -25.84 -11.92 4.76
N ILE A 80 -26.94 -11.25 5.08
CA ILE A 80 -27.10 -9.82 4.77
C ILE A 80 -27.30 -9.05 6.07
N MET A 81 -26.38 -8.13 6.36
CA MET A 81 -26.41 -7.27 7.54
C MET A 81 -26.53 -5.82 7.11
N TYR A 82 -27.71 -5.24 7.21
CA TYR A 82 -27.96 -3.86 6.83
C TYR A 82 -28.34 -3.00 8.04
N ARG A 83 -28.39 -1.69 7.81
CA ARG A 83 -28.89 -0.73 8.78
C ARG A 83 -30.41 -0.73 8.78
N GLY A 84 -31.00 -0.85 9.96
CA GLY A 84 -32.41 -0.58 10.22
C GLY A 84 -32.58 0.57 11.20
N THR A 85 -33.85 0.89 11.48
CA THR A 85 -34.24 1.85 12.51
C THR A 85 -34.93 1.09 13.62
N TYR A 86 -34.33 1.10 14.82
CA TYR A 86 -34.99 0.60 16.02
C TYR A 86 -35.84 1.72 16.61
N SER A 87 -37.15 1.52 16.66
CA SER A 87 -38.08 2.46 17.29
C SER A 87 -38.57 1.86 18.61
N TYR A 88 -38.44 2.60 19.70
CA TYR A 88 -39.06 2.24 20.97
C TYR A 88 -39.76 3.45 21.57
N THR A 89 -40.86 3.22 22.27
CA THR A 89 -41.54 4.24 23.05
C THR A 89 -40.93 4.24 24.44
N ASP A 90 -40.36 5.37 24.85
CA ASP A 90 -39.82 5.54 26.19
C ASP A 90 -40.99 5.42 27.20
N PRO A 91 -40.98 4.43 28.11
CA PRO A 91 -42.07 4.24 29.06
C PRO A 91 -42.17 5.37 30.08
N GLY A 92 -41.15 6.21 30.25
CA GLY A 92 -41.15 7.33 31.20
C GLY A 92 -41.79 8.61 30.68
N ASN A 93 -41.81 8.85 29.36
CA ASN A 93 -42.34 10.09 28.77
C ASN A 93 -43.22 9.90 27.53
N GLY A 94 -43.43 8.66 27.07
CA GLY A 94 -44.27 8.35 25.91
C GLY A 94 -43.68 8.76 24.57
N THR A 95 -42.43 9.22 24.53
CA THR A 95 -41.78 9.67 23.29
C THR A 95 -41.29 8.45 22.50
N THR A 96 -41.64 8.40 21.21
CA THR A 96 -41.07 7.41 20.29
C THR A 96 -39.66 7.85 19.89
N VAL A 97 -38.66 7.15 20.42
CA VAL A 97 -37.26 7.33 20.04
C VAL A 97 -36.97 6.42 18.85
N ARG A 98 -36.48 7.01 17.76
CA ARG A 98 -35.97 6.29 16.59
C ARG A 98 -34.45 6.32 16.61
N SER A 99 -33.83 5.19 16.93
CA SER A 99 -32.38 5.05 16.92
C SER A 99 -31.94 4.20 15.73
N PRO A 100 -30.98 4.66 14.91
CA PRO A 100 -30.39 3.80 13.90
C PRO A 100 -29.70 2.62 14.58
N ARG A 101 -29.90 1.41 14.04
CA ARG A 101 -29.25 0.19 14.50
C ARG A 101 -28.81 -0.60 13.28
N SER A 102 -27.55 -1.01 13.25
CA SER A 102 -27.05 -1.85 12.16
C SER A 102 -26.95 -3.29 12.58
N GLY A 103 -27.05 -4.19 11.61
CA GLY A 103 -26.53 -5.55 11.76
C GLY A 103 -25.02 -5.50 12.02
N PHE A 104 -24.60 -6.25 13.02
CA PHE A 104 -23.19 -6.43 13.36
C PHE A 104 -22.97 -7.80 14.00
N VAL A 105 -21.73 -8.26 13.90
CA VAL A 105 -21.20 -9.37 14.70
C VAL A 105 -19.89 -8.89 15.28
N HIS A 106 -19.78 -8.93 16.60
CA HIS A 106 -18.58 -8.48 17.27
C HIS A 106 -18.21 -9.34 18.46
N THR A 107 -16.91 -9.45 18.71
CA THR A 107 -16.35 -9.97 19.94
C THR A 107 -15.70 -8.82 20.68
N ASN A 108 -15.99 -8.64 21.98
CA ASN A 108 -15.59 -7.42 22.71
C ASN A 108 -14.27 -7.59 23.48
N PHE A 109 -13.84 -8.83 23.76
CA PHE A 109 -12.68 -9.15 24.58
C PHE A 109 -11.93 -10.37 24.05
N GLY A 110 -11.78 -10.38 22.73
CA GLY A 110 -11.23 -11.48 21.97
C GLY A 110 -12.23 -12.59 21.65
N GLY A 111 -11.75 -13.54 20.86
CA GLY A 111 -12.55 -14.60 20.24
C GLY A 111 -12.70 -14.38 18.75
N ASN A 112 -12.57 -15.46 18.00
CA ASN A 112 -12.59 -15.46 16.55
C ASN A 112 -14.03 -15.33 16.03
N ILE A 113 -14.18 -14.74 14.84
CA ILE A 113 -15.43 -14.72 14.10
C ILE A 113 -15.24 -15.57 12.85
N GLN A 114 -16.08 -16.61 12.70
CA GLN A 114 -16.12 -17.45 11.52
C GLN A 114 -17.50 -17.32 10.88
N MET A 115 -17.57 -16.90 9.61
CA MET A 115 -18.82 -16.84 8.83
C MET A 115 -18.73 -17.73 7.60
N LEU A 116 -19.70 -18.62 7.45
CA LEU A 116 -19.75 -19.62 6.39
C LEU A 116 -21.05 -19.46 5.60
N THR A 117 -20.92 -19.19 4.30
CA THR A 117 -22.05 -19.06 3.36
C THR A 117 -21.85 -20.01 2.17
N PRO A 118 -22.18 -21.31 2.32
CA PRO A 118 -21.96 -22.32 1.29
C PRO A 118 -22.80 -22.13 0.02
N GLY A 119 -23.87 -21.34 0.11
CA GLY A 119 -24.92 -21.26 -0.90
C GLY A 119 -25.18 -19.87 -1.49
N GLY A 120 -24.46 -18.84 -1.05
CA GLY A 120 -24.82 -17.47 -1.35
C GLY A 120 -23.69 -16.49 -1.08
N GLN A 121 -24.07 -15.23 -0.92
CA GLN A 121 -23.18 -14.11 -0.67
C GLN A 121 -23.25 -13.58 0.77
N GLN A 122 -22.23 -12.83 1.16
CA GLN A 122 -22.19 -12.05 2.38
C GLN A 122 -22.23 -10.57 2.04
N VAL A 123 -23.19 -9.83 2.59
CA VAL A 123 -23.35 -8.39 2.37
C VAL A 123 -23.35 -7.67 3.69
N PHE A 124 -22.36 -6.80 3.89
CA PHE A 124 -22.20 -6.01 5.10
C PHE A 124 -22.43 -4.53 4.81
N GLY A 125 -23.52 -4.02 5.34
CA GLY A 125 -24.01 -2.66 5.12
C GLY A 125 -24.63 -2.47 3.75
N ILE A 126 -25.36 -1.37 3.64
CA ILE A 126 -25.90 -0.86 2.38
C ILE A 126 -25.33 0.53 2.13
N GLU A 127 -25.49 1.02 0.92
CA GLU A 127 -25.12 2.37 0.53
C GLU A 127 -26.16 3.38 1.06
N GLY A 128 -25.70 4.56 1.47
CA GLY A 128 -26.57 5.64 1.94
C GLY A 128 -25.99 6.41 3.12
N GLU A 129 -26.72 6.42 4.23
CA GLU A 129 -26.34 7.14 5.45
C GLU A 129 -25.29 6.37 6.25
N ALA A 130 -24.25 7.07 6.72
CA ALA A 130 -23.11 6.47 7.38
C ALA A 130 -23.55 5.56 8.55
N PRO A 131 -23.14 4.28 8.54
CA PRO A 131 -23.54 3.36 9.58
C PRO A 131 -22.85 3.71 10.91
N PRO A 132 -23.49 3.41 12.06
CA PRO A 132 -22.83 3.44 13.36
C PRO A 132 -21.46 2.76 13.34
N SER A 133 -20.58 3.16 14.25
CA SER A 133 -19.24 2.60 14.33
C SER A 133 -19.17 1.16 14.86
N THR A 134 -20.30 0.61 15.30
CA THR A 134 -20.45 -0.78 15.70
C THR A 134 -20.86 -1.70 14.55
N SER A 135 -21.25 -1.16 13.39
CA SER A 135 -21.72 -1.94 12.24
C SER A 135 -20.64 -2.84 11.65
N GLY A 136 -21.06 -3.99 11.11
CA GLY A 136 -20.17 -4.91 10.40
C GLY A 136 -19.62 -6.02 11.27
N VAL A 137 -18.47 -6.56 10.87
CA VAL A 137 -17.81 -7.69 11.54
C VAL A 137 -16.56 -7.20 12.22
N ILE A 138 -16.53 -7.22 13.56
CA ILE A 138 -15.45 -6.57 14.32
C ILE A 138 -14.96 -7.49 15.45
N THR A 139 -13.68 -7.85 15.46
CA THR A 139 -13.06 -8.42 16.67
C THR A 139 -12.40 -7.29 17.45
N GLN A 140 -12.79 -7.15 18.71
CA GLN A 140 -12.20 -6.21 19.65
C GLN A 140 -11.38 -6.97 20.68
N GLY A 141 -10.11 -6.58 20.83
CA GLY A 141 -9.09 -7.42 21.47
C GLY A 141 -8.44 -8.36 20.44
N SER A 142 -8.04 -9.55 20.87
CA SER A 142 -7.40 -10.54 20.00
C SER A 142 -8.43 -11.51 19.38
N GLY A 143 -8.50 -11.59 18.06
CA GLY A 143 -9.30 -12.61 17.40
C GLY A 143 -9.31 -12.46 15.90
N ASP A 144 -9.28 -13.60 15.21
CA ASP A 144 -9.26 -13.66 13.76
C ASP A 144 -10.68 -13.52 13.19
N ILE A 145 -10.79 -13.00 11.98
CA ILE A 145 -12.03 -13.01 11.21
C ILE A 145 -11.81 -13.90 9.98
N GLN A 146 -12.62 -14.94 9.85
CA GLN A 146 -12.53 -15.90 8.76
C GLN A 146 -13.89 -16.00 8.06
N LEU A 147 -13.91 -15.68 6.78
CA LEU A 147 -15.10 -15.57 5.96
C LEU A 147 -14.99 -16.50 4.76
N TYR A 148 -16.04 -17.26 4.50
CA TYR A 148 -16.19 -17.99 3.26
C TYR A 148 -17.58 -17.73 2.68
N ALA A 149 -17.63 -17.35 1.41
CA ALA A 149 -18.84 -17.26 0.61
C ALA A 149 -18.65 -18.03 -0.71
N ARG A 150 -19.71 -18.71 -1.16
CA ARG A 150 -19.72 -19.29 -2.50
C ARG A 150 -19.71 -18.19 -3.56
N ASP A 151 -20.56 -17.19 -3.36
CA ASP A 151 -20.71 -16.08 -4.30
C ASP A 151 -19.82 -14.94 -3.80
N SER A 152 -20.33 -13.74 -3.49
CA SER A 152 -19.49 -12.58 -3.16
C SER A 152 -19.41 -12.23 -1.66
N ILE A 153 -18.38 -11.50 -1.26
CA ILE A 153 -18.26 -10.81 0.04
C ILE A 153 -18.24 -9.30 -0.23
N LEU A 154 -19.35 -8.62 0.07
CA LEU A 154 -19.57 -7.24 -0.35
C LEU A 154 -19.74 -6.33 0.85
N LEU A 155 -18.97 -5.24 0.90
CA LEU A 155 -19.14 -4.18 1.88
C LEU A 155 -19.79 -2.99 1.20
N GLY A 156 -20.86 -2.46 1.80
CA GLY A 156 -21.40 -1.15 1.46
C GLY A 156 -20.59 -0.05 2.16
N GLN A 157 -21.18 0.57 3.18
CA GLN A 157 -20.49 1.52 4.06
C GLN A 157 -19.97 0.88 5.36
N SER A 158 -20.02 -0.45 5.46
CA SER A 158 -19.66 -1.21 6.67
C SER A 158 -18.16 -1.51 6.76
N ARG A 159 -17.80 -2.40 7.68
CA ARG A 159 -16.42 -2.80 7.95
C ARG A 159 -16.29 -4.27 8.29
N ILE A 160 -15.12 -4.83 7.97
CA ILE A 160 -14.58 -6.06 8.53
C ILE A 160 -13.26 -5.68 9.18
N MET A 161 -13.14 -5.78 10.50
CA MET A 161 -12.01 -5.17 11.19
C MET A 161 -11.56 -5.95 12.44
N THR A 162 -10.26 -6.12 12.59
CA THR A 162 -9.63 -6.54 13.84
C THR A 162 -8.97 -5.33 14.49
N THR A 163 -9.28 -5.02 15.76
CA THR A 163 -8.85 -3.74 16.37
C THR A 163 -7.55 -3.84 17.17
N PHE A 164 -7.15 -5.04 17.62
CA PHE A 164 -5.92 -5.29 18.38
C PHE A 164 -5.23 -6.57 17.89
N GLY A 165 -4.80 -6.55 16.62
CA GLY A 165 -4.19 -7.70 15.95
C GLY A 165 -5.22 -8.76 15.57
N GLY A 166 -4.76 -9.92 15.11
CA GLY A 166 -5.62 -10.97 14.57
C GLY A 166 -5.77 -10.86 13.06
N ASP A 167 -5.81 -12.03 12.42
CA ASP A 167 -5.76 -12.18 10.98
C ASP A 167 -7.16 -12.03 10.36
N ILE A 168 -7.20 -11.62 9.09
CA ILE A 168 -8.42 -11.67 8.29
C ILE A 168 -8.21 -12.61 7.11
N LEU A 169 -9.00 -13.67 7.05
CA LEU A 169 -9.14 -14.53 5.87
C LEU A 169 -10.52 -14.29 5.24
N ALA A 170 -10.55 -13.93 3.97
CA ALA A 170 -11.79 -13.85 3.21
C ALA A 170 -11.66 -14.66 1.91
N TRP A 171 -12.51 -15.66 1.77
CA TRP A 171 -12.61 -16.52 0.59
C TRP A 171 -13.95 -16.31 -0.11
N SER A 172 -13.89 -15.96 -1.39
CA SER A 172 -15.03 -15.97 -2.31
C SER A 172 -14.76 -17.00 -3.41
N ASP A 173 -15.58 -18.04 -3.50
CA ASP A 173 -15.32 -19.15 -4.44
C ASP A 173 -15.56 -18.75 -5.90
N ARG A 174 -16.66 -18.04 -6.17
CA ARG A 174 -17.12 -17.69 -7.53
C ARG A 174 -17.30 -16.19 -7.76
N GLY A 175 -17.38 -15.41 -6.70
CA GLY A 175 -17.75 -14.00 -6.76
C GLY A 175 -16.60 -13.07 -6.42
N ASP A 176 -16.97 -11.87 -6.00
CA ASP A 176 -16.04 -10.78 -5.74
C ASP A 176 -15.86 -10.54 -4.24
N ILE A 177 -14.75 -9.89 -3.88
CA ILE A 177 -14.56 -9.29 -2.56
C ILE A 177 -14.49 -7.77 -2.75
N ASN A 178 -15.42 -7.03 -2.15
CA ASN A 178 -15.47 -5.57 -2.24
C ASN A 178 -15.37 -4.94 -0.85
N ALA A 179 -14.39 -4.06 -0.64
CA ALA A 179 -14.20 -3.36 0.64
C ALA A 179 -15.12 -2.14 0.84
N GLY A 180 -15.87 -1.76 -0.19
CA GLY A 180 -16.96 -0.81 -0.08
C GLY A 180 -16.57 0.66 -0.16
N ARG A 181 -17.51 1.51 0.22
CA ARG A 181 -17.46 2.97 0.05
C ARG A 181 -17.74 3.75 1.34
N GLY A 182 -17.57 3.11 2.49
CA GLY A 182 -17.75 3.78 3.78
C GLY A 182 -16.60 4.75 4.10
N SER A 183 -16.85 5.67 5.04
CA SER A 183 -15.85 6.67 5.44
C SER A 183 -14.65 6.05 6.15
N LYS A 184 -13.44 6.45 5.73
CA LYS A 184 -12.16 6.10 6.36
C LYS A 184 -12.00 6.63 7.80
N THR A 185 -12.83 7.57 8.24
CA THR A 185 -12.70 8.25 9.55
C THR A 185 -13.70 7.78 10.62
N THR A 186 -14.55 6.79 10.34
CA THR A 186 -15.60 6.37 11.28
C THR A 186 -15.02 5.75 12.56
N LEU A 187 -15.17 6.41 13.71
CA LEU A 187 -14.57 6.03 15.00
C LEU A 187 -15.24 4.80 15.66
N VAL A 188 -14.58 3.64 15.60
CA VAL A 188 -14.89 2.43 16.36
C VAL A 188 -14.41 2.60 17.80
N TYR A 189 -15.35 2.54 18.73
CA TYR A 189 -15.06 2.57 20.15
C TYR A 189 -14.96 1.15 20.69
N THR A 190 -13.81 0.79 21.26
CA THR A 190 -13.63 -0.48 21.98
C THR A 190 -14.06 -0.28 23.43
N PRO A 191 -15.01 -1.08 23.96
CA PRO A 191 -15.38 -1.00 25.37
C PRO A 191 -14.15 -1.23 26.25
N PRO A 192 -13.89 -0.39 27.26
CA PRO A 192 -12.76 -0.60 28.17
C PRO A 192 -12.95 -1.92 28.93
N LYS A 193 -11.98 -2.82 28.81
CA LYS A 193 -11.92 -4.03 29.64
C LYS A 193 -11.41 -3.63 31.03
N ARG A 194 -12.12 -4.08 32.07
CA ARG A 194 -11.67 -3.96 33.45
C ARG A 194 -10.92 -5.24 33.80
N GLU A 195 -9.63 -5.13 34.07
CA GLU A 195 -8.81 -6.23 34.54
C GLU A 195 -8.58 -6.09 36.04
N TYR A 196 -8.67 -7.22 36.74
CA TYR A 196 -8.39 -7.31 38.16
C TYR A 196 -7.08 -8.09 38.33
N ASP A 197 -6.12 -7.53 39.06
CA ASP A 197 -4.98 -8.33 39.51
C ASP A 197 -5.37 -9.22 40.71
N GLN A 198 -4.46 -10.11 41.10
CA GLN A 198 -4.64 -11.04 42.21
C GLN A 198 -4.84 -10.36 43.59
N TRP A 199 -4.53 -9.07 43.70
CA TRP A 199 -4.68 -8.23 44.89
C TRP A 199 -5.88 -7.27 44.80
N GLY A 200 -6.72 -7.38 43.75
CA GLY A 200 -7.93 -6.59 43.58
C GLY A 200 -7.72 -5.20 42.99
N ASN A 201 -6.52 -4.90 42.47
CA ASN A 201 -6.30 -3.63 41.78
C ASN A 201 -6.99 -3.64 40.41
N VAL A 202 -7.73 -2.57 40.12
CA VAL A 202 -8.43 -2.40 38.84
C VAL A 202 -7.52 -1.69 37.86
N ARG A 203 -7.16 -2.34 36.76
CA ARG A 203 -6.55 -1.68 35.60
C ARG A 203 -7.56 -1.65 34.45
N LEU A 204 -7.69 -0.48 33.82
CA LEU A 204 -8.46 -0.33 32.59
C LEU A 204 -7.53 -0.64 31.41
N SER A 205 -7.91 -1.57 30.53
CA SER A 205 -7.15 -1.81 29.31
C SER A 205 -7.23 -0.60 28.38
N SER A 206 -6.13 -0.30 27.66
CA SER A 206 -6.06 0.82 26.72
C SER A 206 -7.13 0.71 25.63
N ASN A 207 -7.93 1.76 25.46
CA ASN A 207 -8.98 1.86 24.45
C ASN A 207 -8.53 2.79 23.32
N VAL A 208 -7.60 2.35 22.48
CA VAL A 208 -7.27 3.15 21.28
C VAL A 208 -8.48 3.10 20.35
N PRO A 209 -9.11 4.26 20.03
CA PRO A 209 -10.21 4.28 19.08
C PRO A 209 -9.69 3.89 17.71
N SER A 210 -10.24 2.84 17.13
CA SER A 210 -9.95 2.46 15.75
C SER A 210 -10.85 3.25 14.80
N THR A 211 -10.42 3.53 13.58
CA THR A 211 -11.25 4.26 12.61
C THR A 211 -11.41 3.53 11.29
N GLY A 212 -12.54 3.75 10.65
CA GLY A 212 -12.77 3.55 9.23
C GLY A 212 -13.72 2.41 8.88
N ALA A 213 -14.30 2.55 7.69
CA ALA A 213 -14.94 1.47 6.95
C ALA A 213 -13.90 0.59 6.25
N GLY A 214 -14.39 -0.41 5.52
CA GLY A 214 -13.54 -1.29 4.72
C GLY A 214 -13.00 -2.49 5.47
N ILE A 215 -11.98 -3.11 4.91
CA ILE A 215 -11.36 -4.31 5.46
C ILE A 215 -10.04 -3.91 6.11
N ALA A 216 -9.87 -4.19 7.40
CA ALA A 216 -8.69 -3.74 8.13
C ALA A 216 -8.20 -4.68 9.24
N THR A 217 -6.91 -5.00 9.23
CA THR A 217 -6.22 -5.50 10.43
C THR A 217 -5.46 -4.35 11.07
N LEU A 218 -5.71 -4.08 12.35
CA LEU A 218 -5.13 -2.95 13.05
C LEU A 218 -4.26 -3.43 14.22
N ALA A 219 -3.04 -2.88 14.31
CA ALA A 219 -2.15 -3.00 15.45
C ALA A 219 -1.89 -1.58 15.99
N PRO A 220 -2.78 -1.04 16.86
CA PRO A 220 -2.74 0.37 17.24
C PRO A 220 -1.57 0.74 18.16
N ILE A 221 -0.92 -0.26 18.79
CA ILE A 221 0.23 -0.11 19.67
C ILE A 221 1.28 -1.16 19.30
N ALA A 222 2.56 -0.89 19.58
CA ALA A 222 3.67 -1.74 19.17
C ALA A 222 3.68 -3.12 19.86
N GLU A 223 3.06 -3.23 21.04
CA GLU A 223 2.95 -4.47 21.81
C GLU A 223 1.95 -5.47 21.22
N VAL A 224 1.08 -5.02 20.31
CA VAL A 224 0.08 -5.87 19.66
C VAL A 224 0.70 -6.50 18.40
N PRO A 225 0.69 -7.84 18.28
CA PRO A 225 1.14 -8.49 17.06
C PRO A 225 0.37 -7.99 15.84
N ALA A 226 1.09 -7.73 14.77
CA ALA A 226 0.50 -7.40 13.48
C ALA A 226 -0.36 -8.57 12.97
N GLY A 227 -1.51 -8.26 12.38
CA GLY A 227 -2.42 -9.24 11.78
C GLY A 227 -2.22 -9.33 10.28
N ASP A 228 -2.07 -10.55 9.78
CA ASP A 228 -1.97 -10.84 8.35
C ASP A 228 -3.36 -10.81 7.69
N MET A 229 -3.39 -10.66 6.36
CA MET A 229 -4.62 -10.67 5.60
C MET A 229 -4.51 -11.53 4.34
N ASP A 230 -5.42 -12.49 4.21
CA ASP A 230 -5.55 -13.38 3.06
C ASP A 230 -6.89 -13.10 2.36
N LEU A 231 -6.86 -12.47 1.17
CA LEU A 231 -8.04 -12.18 0.36
C LEU A 231 -8.01 -13.00 -0.93
N LEU A 232 -8.93 -13.94 -1.06
CA LEU A 232 -8.89 -14.98 -2.08
C LEU A 232 -10.23 -15.00 -2.82
N ALA A 233 -10.22 -14.57 -4.08
CA ALA A 233 -11.38 -14.59 -5.00
C ALA A 233 -11.00 -15.26 -6.33
N PRO A 234 -10.78 -16.59 -6.37
CA PRO A 234 -10.11 -17.22 -7.50
C PRO A 234 -10.78 -17.07 -8.86
N LEU A 235 -12.09 -16.85 -8.87
CA LEU A 235 -12.91 -16.68 -10.08
C LEU A 235 -13.54 -15.28 -10.18
N GLY A 236 -13.17 -14.34 -9.32
CA GLY A 236 -13.73 -12.99 -9.34
C GLY A 236 -12.70 -11.91 -9.10
N THR A 237 -13.18 -10.77 -8.63
CA THR A 237 -12.44 -9.52 -8.51
C THR A 237 -12.28 -9.13 -7.04
N ILE A 238 -11.12 -8.58 -6.70
CA ILE A 238 -10.92 -7.92 -5.41
C ILE A 238 -10.89 -6.42 -5.63
N ASP A 239 -11.87 -5.71 -5.10
CA ASP A 239 -11.98 -4.26 -5.18
C ASP A 239 -11.79 -3.63 -3.81
N ALA A 240 -10.72 -2.85 -3.66
CA ALA A 240 -10.45 -2.11 -2.43
C ALA A 240 -11.44 -0.96 -2.19
N GLY A 241 -12.25 -0.60 -3.18
CA GLY A 241 -13.27 0.43 -3.10
C GLY A 241 -12.71 1.78 -2.66
N GLU A 242 -13.58 2.67 -2.19
CA GLU A 242 -13.18 3.96 -1.61
C GLU A 242 -12.79 3.82 -0.14
N ALA A 243 -13.41 2.87 0.58
CA ALA A 243 -13.12 2.62 1.99
C ALA A 243 -11.67 2.14 2.20
N GLY A 244 -11.16 1.35 1.25
CA GLY A 244 -9.80 0.84 1.24
C GLY A 244 -9.62 -0.45 2.03
N ILE A 245 -8.44 -1.02 1.85
CA ILE A 245 -7.96 -2.21 2.57
C ILE A 245 -6.70 -1.81 3.33
N ARG A 246 -6.64 -2.11 4.63
CA ARG A 246 -5.52 -1.73 5.51
C ARG A 246 -5.00 -2.95 6.25
N VAL A 247 -3.71 -3.21 6.14
CA VAL A 247 -3.10 -4.42 6.71
C VAL A 247 -1.94 -4.02 7.59
N SER A 248 -2.01 -4.42 8.86
CA SER A 248 -0.94 -4.19 9.84
C SER A 248 0.23 -5.16 9.69
N GLY A 249 -0.02 -6.38 9.22
CA GLY A 249 0.99 -7.40 8.90
C GLY A 249 1.20 -7.56 7.40
N ASN A 250 1.33 -8.81 6.96
CA ASN A 250 1.51 -9.17 5.56
C ASN A 250 0.16 -9.36 4.87
N VAL A 251 0.13 -9.16 3.55
CA VAL A 251 -1.05 -9.44 2.74
C VAL A 251 -0.75 -10.44 1.63
N ASN A 252 -1.66 -11.38 1.45
CA ASN A 252 -1.69 -12.33 0.36
C ASN A 252 -3.03 -12.18 -0.38
N ILE A 253 -2.96 -11.77 -1.64
CA ILE A 253 -4.13 -11.51 -2.49
C ILE A 253 -4.11 -12.46 -3.69
N PHE A 254 -5.27 -13.02 -4.02
CA PHE A 254 -5.48 -13.67 -5.30
C PHE A 254 -6.86 -13.35 -5.87
N ALA A 255 -6.89 -12.85 -7.11
CA ALA A 255 -8.11 -12.60 -7.86
C ALA A 255 -7.81 -12.59 -9.36
N LEU A 256 -8.84 -12.76 -10.19
CA LEU A 256 -8.71 -12.52 -11.64
C LEU A 256 -8.30 -11.07 -11.93
N GLN A 257 -8.80 -10.14 -11.12
CA GLN A 257 -8.48 -8.74 -11.21
C GLN A 257 -8.47 -8.11 -9.81
N VAL A 258 -7.51 -7.21 -9.58
CA VAL A 258 -7.51 -6.34 -8.39
C VAL A 258 -7.79 -4.91 -8.83
N VAL A 259 -8.90 -4.35 -8.35
CA VAL A 259 -9.38 -3.00 -8.68
C VAL A 259 -9.10 -2.07 -7.50
N ASN A 260 -8.87 -0.79 -7.80
CA ASN A 260 -8.56 0.23 -6.80
C ASN A 260 -7.35 -0.12 -5.90
N ALA A 261 -6.36 -0.85 -6.43
CA ALA A 261 -5.19 -1.31 -5.68
C ALA A 261 -4.42 -0.19 -4.95
N ALA A 262 -4.51 1.06 -5.43
CA ALA A 262 -3.94 2.24 -4.75
C ALA A 262 -4.53 2.50 -3.35
N ASN A 263 -5.75 2.01 -3.09
CA ASN A 263 -6.44 2.08 -1.79
C ASN A 263 -6.10 0.91 -0.87
N ILE A 264 -5.21 0.01 -1.28
CA ILE A 264 -4.64 -1.04 -0.43
C ILE A 264 -3.37 -0.50 0.23
N LYS A 265 -3.33 -0.53 1.57
CA LYS A 265 -2.19 -0.10 2.39
C LYS A 265 -1.73 -1.26 3.24
N VAL A 266 -0.47 -1.63 3.10
CA VAL A 266 0.14 -2.79 3.75
C VAL A 266 1.36 -2.29 4.50
N ALA A 267 1.51 -2.69 5.76
CA ALA A 267 2.70 -2.36 6.54
C ALA A 267 3.80 -3.43 6.41
N GLY A 268 3.43 -4.70 6.23
CA GLY A 268 4.35 -5.81 5.94
C GLY A 268 4.53 -6.08 4.44
N GLU A 269 4.80 -7.34 4.11
CA GLU A 269 4.99 -7.80 2.74
C GLU A 269 3.65 -7.93 1.99
N ALA A 270 3.66 -7.61 0.70
CA ALA A 270 2.47 -7.65 -0.15
C ALA A 270 2.66 -8.60 -1.33
N THR A 271 1.81 -9.62 -1.40
CA THR A 271 1.80 -10.63 -2.47
C THR A 271 0.49 -10.58 -3.24
N GLY A 272 0.58 -10.65 -4.58
CA GLY A 272 -0.59 -10.71 -5.46
C GLY A 272 -1.33 -9.37 -5.69
N ILE A 273 -0.80 -8.26 -5.16
CA ILE A 273 -1.24 -6.92 -5.56
C ILE A 273 -0.50 -6.55 -6.86
N PRO A 274 -1.20 -6.10 -7.92
CA PRO A 274 -0.54 -5.58 -9.11
C PRO A 274 0.29 -4.35 -8.71
N MET A 275 1.61 -4.52 -8.63
CA MET A 275 2.53 -3.43 -8.34
C MET A 275 2.56 -2.50 -9.54
N ILE A 276 1.85 -1.38 -9.45
CA ILE A 276 2.16 -0.24 -10.31
C ILE A 276 3.51 0.24 -9.81
N ALA A 277 4.58 -0.04 -10.57
CA ALA A 277 5.86 0.63 -10.37
C ALA A 277 5.61 2.12 -10.53
N ALA A 278 5.41 2.83 -9.42
CA ALA A 278 5.41 4.28 -9.42
C ALA A 278 6.84 4.66 -9.81
N VAL A 279 7.04 4.92 -11.11
CA VAL A 279 8.29 5.49 -11.60
C VAL A 279 8.44 6.79 -10.83
N ASN A 280 9.34 6.78 -9.84
CA ASN A 280 9.59 7.94 -9.01
C ASN A 280 10.35 8.95 -9.88
N VAL A 281 9.60 9.70 -10.67
CA VAL A 281 10.12 10.69 -11.64
C VAL A 281 11.03 11.69 -10.95
N GLY A 282 10.78 12.01 -9.67
CA GLY A 282 11.69 12.84 -8.87
C GLY A 282 13.05 12.16 -8.60
N ALA A 283 13.05 10.87 -8.27
CA ALA A 283 14.30 10.11 -8.10
C ALA A 283 15.06 9.95 -9.43
N LEU A 284 14.34 9.72 -10.54
CA LEU A 284 14.94 9.61 -11.87
C LEU A 284 15.53 10.95 -12.37
N THR A 285 14.83 12.06 -12.15
CA THR A 285 15.33 13.40 -12.48
C THR A 285 16.53 13.77 -11.60
N ASN A 286 16.50 13.45 -10.30
CA ASN A 286 17.64 13.68 -9.40
C ASN A 286 18.85 12.82 -9.76
N ALA A 287 18.65 11.55 -10.08
CA ALA A 287 19.72 10.66 -10.57
C ALA A 287 20.29 11.15 -11.91
N SER A 288 19.44 11.63 -12.82
CA SER A 288 19.89 12.18 -14.12
C SER A 288 20.67 13.49 -13.95
N ALA A 289 20.24 14.35 -13.02
CA ALA A 289 20.98 15.56 -12.66
C ALA A 289 22.34 15.23 -12.04
N ALA A 290 22.41 14.24 -11.16
CA ALA A 290 23.66 13.77 -10.55
C ALA A 290 24.60 13.09 -11.58
N ALA A 291 24.06 12.31 -12.51
CA ALA A 291 24.85 11.72 -13.59
C ALA A 291 25.42 12.79 -14.53
N SER A 292 24.62 13.81 -14.84
CA SER A 292 25.04 14.94 -15.68
C SER A 292 26.12 15.80 -14.99
N SER A 293 26.01 16.03 -13.68
CA SER A 293 27.03 16.76 -12.93
C SER A 293 28.33 15.94 -12.80
N ALA A 294 28.24 14.63 -12.60
CA ALA A 294 29.40 13.75 -12.59
C ALA A 294 30.11 13.71 -13.96
N ALA A 295 29.36 13.67 -15.06
CA ALA A 295 29.91 13.74 -16.42
C ALA A 295 30.62 15.08 -16.69
N ALA A 296 30.04 16.20 -16.25
CA ALA A 296 30.66 17.52 -16.36
C ALA A 296 31.96 17.62 -15.53
N ALA A 297 31.96 17.08 -14.31
CA ALA A 297 33.15 17.04 -13.47
C ALA A 297 34.27 16.19 -14.09
N ALA A 298 33.93 15.03 -14.68
CA ALA A 298 34.90 14.19 -15.38
C ALA A 298 35.51 14.90 -16.61
N GLN A 299 34.70 15.66 -17.36
CA GLN A 299 35.18 16.46 -18.48
C GLN A 299 36.12 17.59 -18.04
N ASP A 300 35.86 18.24 -16.90
CA ASP A 300 36.73 19.28 -16.35
C ASP A 300 38.09 18.70 -15.90
N VAL A 301 38.11 17.52 -15.27
CA VAL A 301 39.37 16.82 -14.92
C VAL A 301 40.18 16.49 -16.17
N MET A 302 39.55 15.95 -17.22
CA MET A 302 40.24 15.66 -18.49
C MET A 302 40.73 16.94 -19.21
N ALA A 303 40.00 18.04 -19.09
CA ALA A 303 40.41 19.33 -19.65
C ALA A 303 41.63 19.91 -18.90
N ARG A 304 41.66 19.78 -17.57
CA ARG A 304 42.78 20.18 -16.72
C ARG A 304 44.03 19.35 -16.99
N GLU A 305 43.90 18.02 -17.08
CA GLU A 305 45.02 17.13 -17.45
C GLU A 305 45.61 17.49 -18.83
N ARG A 306 44.74 17.79 -19.82
CA ARG A 306 45.19 18.23 -21.15
C ARG A 306 45.92 19.57 -21.09
N ASN A 307 45.53 20.46 -20.20
CA ASN A 307 46.15 21.78 -20.05
C ASN A 307 47.51 21.69 -19.33
N ASP A 308 47.62 20.83 -18.32
CA ASP A 308 48.87 20.58 -17.61
C ASP A 308 49.88 19.84 -18.49
N ALA A 309 49.42 18.90 -19.33
CA ALA A 309 50.25 18.27 -20.35
C ALA A 309 50.79 19.28 -21.38
N ARG A 310 50.02 20.32 -21.72
CA ARG A 310 50.47 21.41 -22.62
C ARG A 310 51.48 22.33 -21.97
N LYS A 311 51.39 22.58 -20.66
CA LYS A 311 52.36 23.40 -19.92
C LYS A 311 53.72 22.71 -19.74
N ASN A 312 53.75 21.39 -19.73
CA ASN A 312 54.99 20.59 -19.61
C ASN A 312 55.72 20.33 -20.93
N LEU A 313 55.29 20.93 -22.05
CA LEU A 313 56.04 20.88 -23.32
C LEU A 313 57.18 21.92 -23.29
N PRO A 314 58.45 21.53 -23.50
CA PRO A 314 59.58 22.45 -23.47
C PRO A 314 59.45 23.51 -24.58
N SER A 315 59.43 24.79 -24.20
CA SER A 315 59.43 25.89 -25.17
C SER A 315 60.86 26.13 -25.66
N ILE A 316 61.13 25.84 -26.94
CA ILE A 316 62.41 26.14 -27.58
C ILE A 316 62.41 27.60 -28.01
N PHE A 317 63.16 28.45 -27.31
CA PHE A 317 63.38 29.84 -27.71
C PHE A 317 64.54 29.91 -28.71
N THR A 318 64.23 30.07 -30.00
CA THR A 318 65.26 30.35 -31.02
C THR A 318 65.57 31.83 -31.01
N VAL A 319 66.59 32.24 -30.25
CA VAL A 319 67.10 33.62 -30.29
C VAL A 319 68.00 33.76 -31.51
N ARG A 320 67.50 34.41 -32.57
CA ARG A 320 68.30 34.77 -33.73
C ARG A 320 68.82 36.19 -33.56
N VAL A 321 70.12 36.32 -33.27
CA VAL A 321 70.83 37.60 -33.28
C VAL A 321 71.18 37.92 -34.73
N LEU A 322 70.63 39.01 -35.27
CA LEU A 322 71.07 39.58 -36.54
C LEU A 322 72.18 40.60 -36.26
N GLY A 323 73.31 40.42 -36.94
CA GLY A 323 74.58 41.10 -36.69
C GLY A 323 74.62 42.59 -37.06
N PHE A 324 75.79 43.16 -36.76
CA PHE A 324 76.22 44.53 -37.00
C PHE A 324 76.59 44.76 -38.48
N GLY A 325 76.17 45.88 -39.08
CA GLY A 325 76.80 46.41 -40.32
C GLY A 325 75.88 47.06 -41.36
N ASN A 326 75.91 48.39 -41.36
CA ASN A 326 75.78 49.43 -42.41
C ASN A 326 75.00 49.24 -43.75
N GLU A 327 74.31 50.34 -44.10
CA GLU A 327 73.89 50.88 -45.42
C GLU A 327 72.44 50.68 -45.91
N ASP A 328 71.71 51.81 -45.82
CA ASP A 328 70.66 52.40 -46.66
C ASP A 328 69.72 51.51 -47.50
N GLY A 329 68.43 51.68 -47.23
CA GLY A 329 67.36 51.27 -48.15
C GLY A 329 65.99 51.13 -47.49
N HIS A 330 65.29 52.26 -47.34
CA HIS A 330 63.83 52.48 -47.29
C HIS A 330 62.89 51.47 -46.60
N ASP A 331 62.10 52.05 -45.69
CA ASP A 331 60.68 51.81 -45.41
C ASP A 331 60.18 50.38 -45.23
N ASP A 332 59.86 50.02 -43.98
CA ASP A 332 58.52 50.16 -43.41
C ASP A 332 58.42 49.24 -42.17
N ALA A 333 57.39 49.50 -41.36
CA ALA A 333 56.78 48.59 -40.39
C ALA A 333 57.33 48.55 -38.96
N SER A 334 56.48 49.14 -38.12
CA SER A 334 55.81 48.45 -37.01
C SER A 334 56.43 48.55 -35.62
N LYS A 335 55.87 49.52 -34.90
CA LYS A 335 55.80 49.63 -33.45
C LYS A 335 55.30 48.32 -32.82
N GLY A 336 56.12 47.73 -31.96
CA GLY A 336 55.63 46.91 -30.87
C GLY A 336 54.94 47.78 -29.83
N LYS A 337 53.69 47.47 -29.49
CA LYS A 337 53.10 47.73 -28.17
C LYS A 337 51.92 46.78 -27.95
N ALA A 338 51.95 46.12 -26.80
CA ALA A 338 50.93 45.24 -26.29
C ALA A 338 49.55 45.92 -26.21
N GLN A 339 48.52 45.21 -26.68
CA GLN A 339 47.10 45.46 -26.43
C GLN A 339 46.51 44.06 -26.16
N GLY A 340 46.09 43.75 -24.94
CA GLY A 340 44.81 44.23 -24.42
C GLY A 340 43.73 43.41 -25.11
N ALA A 341 43.39 42.24 -24.54
CA ALA A 341 42.36 41.37 -25.08
C ALA A 341 41.05 42.15 -25.21
N GLY A 342 40.68 42.45 -26.45
CA GLY A 342 39.50 43.23 -26.79
C GLY A 342 38.23 42.46 -26.47
N TYR A 343 37.30 43.15 -25.80
CA TYR A 343 35.93 42.74 -25.63
C TYR A 343 35.24 42.62 -27.01
N ASN A 344 34.58 41.49 -27.26
CA ASN A 344 33.91 41.22 -28.54
C ASN A 344 32.41 41.58 -28.43
N PRO A 345 31.94 42.67 -29.06
CA PRO A 345 30.55 43.11 -28.98
C PRO A 345 29.55 42.25 -29.78
N GLN A 346 30.01 41.18 -30.45
CA GLN A 346 29.15 40.27 -31.22
C GLN A 346 29.02 38.87 -30.60
N GLY A 347 29.44 38.69 -29.34
CA GLY A 347 29.24 37.45 -28.59
C GLY A 347 27.81 37.29 -28.06
N VAL A 348 27.40 36.04 -27.80
CA VAL A 348 26.06 35.70 -27.26
C VAL A 348 25.78 36.23 -25.84
N VAL A 349 26.80 36.77 -25.16
CA VAL A 349 26.68 37.42 -23.85
C VAL A 349 27.35 38.78 -23.93
N GLN A 350 26.54 39.84 -23.85
CA GLN A 350 27.02 41.22 -23.76
C GLN A 350 26.84 41.68 -22.30
N VAL A 351 27.93 41.98 -21.62
CA VAL A 351 27.89 42.55 -20.26
C VAL A 351 27.79 44.07 -20.40
N LEU A 352 26.60 44.60 -20.20
CA LEU A 352 26.36 46.04 -20.07
C LEU A 352 26.39 46.39 -18.57
N GLY A 353 27.28 47.29 -18.15
CA GLY A 353 27.25 47.82 -16.77
C GLY A 353 28.52 47.63 -15.94
N ALA A 354 29.66 48.15 -16.43
CA ALA A 354 30.80 48.45 -15.57
C ALA A 354 30.88 49.96 -15.22
N GLY A 355 29.73 50.66 -15.19
CA GLY A 355 29.62 52.11 -14.91
C GLY A 355 28.19 52.64 -15.06
N GLU A 356 27.98 53.94 -14.81
CA GLU A 356 26.68 54.62 -15.02
C GLU A 356 26.23 54.48 -16.48
N LEU A 357 25.01 53.99 -16.71
CA LEU A 357 24.49 53.67 -18.03
C LEU A 357 23.91 54.91 -18.71
N ASN A 358 24.28 55.17 -19.97
CA ASN A 358 23.73 56.27 -20.76
C ASN A 358 22.33 55.92 -21.33
N GLU A 359 21.54 56.94 -21.72
CA GLU A 359 20.13 56.78 -22.13
C GLU A 359 19.92 55.78 -23.29
N VAL A 360 20.89 55.65 -24.19
CA VAL A 360 20.82 54.73 -25.32
C VAL A 360 21.03 53.26 -24.89
N GLU A 361 21.87 53.02 -23.87
CA GLU A 361 22.15 51.67 -23.36
C GLU A 361 21.00 51.17 -22.47
N MET A 362 20.32 52.09 -21.79
CA MET A 362 19.11 51.81 -21.02
C MET A 362 17.97 51.29 -21.92
N GLN A 363 17.96 51.70 -23.20
CA GLN A 363 16.96 51.26 -24.17
C GLN A 363 17.19 49.82 -24.68
N ALA A 364 18.42 49.31 -24.60
CA ALA A 364 18.76 47.94 -25.00
C ALA A 364 18.44 46.88 -23.92
N LEU A 365 18.14 47.30 -22.68
CA LEU A 365 17.79 46.40 -21.58
C LEU A 365 16.39 45.80 -21.72
N THR A 366 16.25 44.53 -21.33
CA THR A 366 14.96 43.85 -21.28
C THR A 366 14.07 44.40 -20.14
N GLN A 367 12.75 44.19 -20.23
CA GLN A 367 11.81 44.72 -19.23
C GLN A 367 12.09 44.21 -17.80
N ASN A 368 12.64 43.00 -17.66
CA ASN A 368 12.99 42.43 -16.36
C ASN A 368 14.25 43.08 -15.77
N GLU A 369 15.26 43.37 -16.58
CA GLU A 369 16.51 44.05 -16.14
C GLU A 369 16.27 45.51 -15.77
N ARG A 370 15.37 46.20 -16.47
CA ARG A 370 14.95 47.57 -16.10
C ARG A 370 14.25 47.63 -14.75
N ARG A 371 13.54 46.57 -14.34
CA ARG A 371 12.86 46.50 -13.04
C ARG A 371 13.83 46.28 -11.88
N SER A 372 14.92 45.57 -12.10
CA SER A 372 15.94 45.35 -11.06
C SER A 372 16.80 46.57 -10.75
N LEU A 373 16.86 47.56 -11.65
CA LEU A 373 17.61 48.82 -11.45
C LEU A 373 16.84 49.91 -10.69
N LYS A 374 15.53 49.75 -10.47
CA LYS A 374 14.66 50.73 -9.77
C LYS A 374 14.39 50.40 -8.29
N LYS A 375 15.29 49.68 -7.63
CA LYS A 375 15.13 49.31 -6.21
C LYS A 375 16.14 50.00 -5.32
#